data_AF-A0A9D7IHH5-F1
#
_entry.id   AF-A0A9D7IHH5-F1
#
_cell.length_a   1.000
_cell.length_b   1.000
_cell.length_c   1.000
_cell.angle_alpha   90.00
_cell.angle_beta   90.00
_cell.angle_gamma   90.00
#
_symmetry.space_group_name_H-M   'P 1'
#
loop_
_entity.id
_entity.type
_entity.pdbx_description
1 polymer ?
#
loop_
_entity_poly.entity_id
_entity_poly.type
_entity_poly.pdbx_seq_one_letter_code
_entity_poly.pdbx_strand_id
1 'polypeptide(L)'
;MTEVEIPDSPAVHPLEKRMRQVGRLVRNSLQSPNEETIHDLRVALRRCRSFAAGIERLDPHKSWKKMLRQSGKLARAVGCLRDTHVLQIWIDRLRRDPDPLADQLTGILSADEENHRRKSLQALSRFDLDNWEFWKCVLPRRAASLDPSATPFILLAGETLDEFLSHHSGAVRTNDRFEWHTLRIILKRFRYITEDFLTELASPWKESSPYSGPVGRNP
;
A
#
# COMPACT_ATOMS: atom_id res chain seq x y z
N MET A 1 -24.85 -36.04 -18.02
CA MET A 1 -24.13 -35.04 -18.81
C MET A 1 -24.31 -33.72 -18.10
N THR A 2 -23.36 -33.37 -17.23
CA THR A 2 -23.41 -32.12 -16.46
C THR A 2 -22.70 -31.07 -17.30
N GLU A 3 -23.45 -30.10 -17.80
CA GLU A 3 -22.92 -28.92 -18.48
C GLU A 3 -21.94 -28.23 -17.52
N VAL A 4 -20.67 -28.23 -17.90
CA VAL A 4 -19.66 -27.39 -17.28
C VAL A 4 -19.89 -26.00 -17.86
N GLU A 5 -20.57 -25.13 -17.10
CA GLU A 5 -20.57 -23.70 -17.37
C GLU A 5 -19.13 -23.21 -17.34
N ILE A 6 -18.56 -22.96 -18.52
CA ILE A 6 -17.29 -22.28 -18.68
C ILE A 6 -17.59 -20.80 -18.44
N PRO A 7 -17.03 -20.15 -17.39
CA PRO A 7 -17.34 -18.76 -17.11
C PRO A 7 -16.90 -17.87 -18.27
N ASP A 8 -17.85 -17.07 -18.74
CA ASP A 8 -17.67 -15.93 -19.63
C ASP A 8 -16.40 -15.14 -19.31
N SER A 9 -15.56 -14.91 -20.34
CA SER A 9 -14.48 -13.91 -20.45
C SER A 9 -13.64 -13.65 -19.17
N PRO A 10 -12.32 -13.93 -19.14
CA PRO A 10 -11.55 -13.97 -17.90
C PRO A 10 -11.68 -12.64 -17.15
N ALA A 11 -12.31 -12.71 -15.97
CA ALA A 11 -12.46 -11.56 -15.08
C ALA A 11 -11.11 -10.85 -14.93
N VAL A 12 -11.09 -9.53 -15.17
CA VAL A 12 -9.86 -8.73 -15.12
C VAL A 12 -9.16 -8.99 -13.78
N HIS A 13 -7.96 -9.57 -13.85
CA HIS A 13 -7.22 -10.02 -12.68
C HIS A 13 -7.09 -8.88 -11.64
N PRO A 14 -7.27 -9.13 -10.32
CA PRO A 14 -7.28 -8.08 -9.30
C PRO A 14 -6.08 -7.12 -9.35
N LEU A 15 -4.89 -7.64 -9.65
CA LEU A 15 -3.69 -6.82 -9.86
C LEU A 15 -3.85 -5.84 -11.02
N GLU A 16 -4.42 -6.27 -12.15
CA GLU A 16 -4.60 -5.41 -13.30
C GLU A 16 -5.52 -4.22 -12.97
N LYS A 17 -6.62 -4.47 -12.25
CA LYS A 17 -7.52 -3.42 -11.76
C LYS A 17 -6.77 -2.42 -10.88
N ARG A 18 -5.95 -2.90 -9.93
CA ARG A 18 -5.13 -2.04 -9.05
C ARG A 18 -4.11 -1.23 -9.87
N MET A 19 -3.46 -1.84 -10.86
CA MET A 19 -2.48 -1.16 -11.72
C MET A 19 -3.11 -0.11 -12.64
N ARG A 20 -4.28 -0.40 -13.22
CA ARG A 20 -5.08 0.58 -13.98
C ARG A 20 -5.46 1.78 -13.10
N GLN A 21 -5.88 1.53 -11.87
CA GLN A 21 -6.24 2.58 -10.92
C GLN A 21 -5.04 3.49 -10.60
N VAL A 22 -3.86 2.92 -10.34
CA VAL A 22 -2.63 3.71 -10.12
C VAL A 22 -2.30 4.56 -11.35
N GLY A 23 -2.29 3.97 -12.55
CA GLY A 23 -1.98 4.73 -13.77
C GLY A 23 -2.94 5.89 -14.02
N ARG A 24 -4.25 5.69 -13.76
CA ARG A 24 -5.25 6.76 -13.82
C ARG A 24 -4.98 7.86 -12.78
N LEU A 25 -4.73 7.47 -11.52
CA LEU A 25 -4.48 8.44 -10.46
C LEU A 25 -3.19 9.23 -10.66
N VAL A 26 -2.14 8.62 -11.23
CA VAL A 26 -0.93 9.35 -11.62
C VAL A 26 -1.24 10.43 -12.65
N ARG A 27 -2.01 10.11 -13.70
CA ARG A 27 -2.43 11.09 -14.71
C ARG A 27 -3.29 12.21 -14.10
N ASN A 28 -4.24 11.86 -13.24
CA ASN A 28 -5.08 12.85 -12.56
C ASN A 28 -4.26 13.77 -11.65
N SER A 29 -3.34 13.22 -10.86
CA SER A 29 -2.44 14.00 -9.99
C SER A 29 -1.46 14.88 -10.76
N LEU A 30 -1.11 14.53 -12.00
CA LEU A 30 -0.32 15.38 -12.89
C LEU A 30 -1.12 16.57 -13.43
N GLN A 31 -2.41 16.37 -13.72
CA GLN A 31 -3.29 17.41 -14.25
C GLN A 31 -3.77 18.37 -13.16
N SER A 32 -4.21 17.83 -12.02
CA SER A 32 -4.82 18.58 -10.92
C SER A 32 -4.32 18.07 -9.57
N PRO A 33 -3.09 18.41 -9.15
CA PRO A 33 -2.55 17.98 -7.87
C PRO A 33 -3.27 18.68 -6.71
N ASN A 34 -4.00 17.90 -5.91
CA ASN A 34 -4.62 18.36 -4.67
C ASN A 34 -4.48 17.28 -3.58
N GLU A 35 -4.85 17.60 -2.34
CA GLU A 35 -4.68 16.67 -1.20
C GLU A 35 -5.40 15.33 -1.41
N GLU A 36 -6.63 15.37 -1.94
CA GLU A 36 -7.47 14.18 -2.15
C GLU A 36 -6.88 13.24 -3.22
N THR A 37 -6.46 13.78 -4.36
CA THR A 37 -5.82 12.99 -5.43
C THR A 37 -4.51 12.36 -4.96
N ILE A 38 -3.72 13.07 -4.16
CA ILE A 38 -2.48 12.54 -3.55
C ILE A 38 -2.81 11.44 -2.53
N HIS A 39 -3.86 11.62 -1.72
CA HIS A 39 -4.32 10.60 -0.78
C HIS A 39 -4.74 9.32 -1.51
N ASP A 40 -5.59 9.44 -2.52
CA ASP A 40 -6.09 8.32 -3.32
C ASP A 40 -4.96 7.60 -4.04
N LEU A 41 -4.04 8.36 -4.65
CA LEU A 41 -2.85 7.80 -5.30
C LEU A 41 -2.01 7.02 -4.29
N ARG A 42 -1.79 7.55 -3.08
CA ARG A 42 -1.05 6.85 -2.02
C ARG A 42 -1.73 5.54 -1.64
N VAL A 43 -3.05 5.55 -1.44
CA VAL A 43 -3.81 4.36 -1.07
C VAL A 43 -3.75 3.31 -2.19
N ALA A 44 -3.93 3.72 -3.44
CA ALA A 44 -3.85 2.85 -4.60
C ALA A 44 -2.45 2.25 -4.77
N LEU A 45 -1.39 3.06 -4.65
CA LEU A 45 0.01 2.61 -4.66
C LEU A 45 0.26 1.60 -3.55
N ARG A 46 -0.17 1.87 -2.32
CA ARG A 46 -0.01 0.94 -1.19
C ARG A 46 -0.65 -0.41 -1.50
N ARG A 47 -1.93 -0.42 -1.90
CA ARG A 47 -2.68 -1.66 -2.20
C ARG A 47 -2.09 -2.43 -3.38
N CYS A 48 -1.68 -1.74 -4.44
CA CYS A 48 -1.06 -2.35 -5.60
C CYS A 48 0.30 -2.98 -5.25
N ARG A 49 1.12 -2.25 -4.49
CA ARG A 49 2.47 -2.69 -4.11
C ARG A 49 2.44 -3.86 -3.13
N SER A 50 1.56 -3.81 -2.12
CA SER A 50 1.40 -4.91 -1.17
C SER A 50 1.01 -6.21 -1.87
N PHE A 51 0.02 -6.14 -2.77
CA PHE A 51 -0.40 -7.28 -3.57
C PHE A 51 0.73 -7.82 -4.45
N ALA A 52 1.38 -6.95 -5.21
CA ALA A 52 2.47 -7.36 -6.09
C ALA A 52 3.69 -7.90 -5.33
N ALA A 53 3.97 -7.39 -4.13
CA ALA A 53 5.05 -7.89 -3.28
C ALA A 53 4.75 -9.30 -2.73
N GLY A 54 3.48 -9.65 -2.51
CA GLY A 54 3.10 -11.03 -2.16
C GLY A 54 3.41 -12.00 -3.29
N ILE A 55 3.05 -11.63 -4.52
CA ILE A 55 3.27 -12.45 -5.73
C ILE A 55 4.75 -12.52 -6.10
N GLU A 56 5.51 -11.43 -5.96
CA GLU A 56 6.94 -11.38 -6.28
C GLU A 56 7.78 -12.39 -5.48
N ARG A 57 7.31 -12.79 -4.29
CA ARG A 57 7.96 -13.83 -3.49
C ARG A 57 7.78 -15.24 -4.07
N LEU A 58 6.77 -15.43 -4.91
CA LEU A 58 6.44 -16.72 -5.54
C LEU A 58 6.85 -16.77 -7.02
N ASP A 59 6.96 -15.62 -7.69
CA ASP A 59 7.38 -15.53 -9.10
C ASP A 59 8.75 -14.82 -9.26
N PRO A 60 9.80 -15.51 -9.74
CA PRO A 60 11.15 -14.97 -9.84
C PRO A 60 11.33 -13.89 -10.92
N HIS A 61 10.29 -13.52 -11.67
CA HIS A 61 10.41 -12.63 -12.81
C HIS A 61 10.84 -11.19 -12.43
N LYS A 62 11.95 -10.73 -13.01
CA LYS A 62 12.58 -9.41 -12.72
C LYS A 62 11.67 -8.18 -12.84
N SER A 63 10.60 -8.26 -13.64
CA SER A 63 9.66 -7.13 -13.80
C SER A 63 8.93 -6.79 -12.51
N TRP A 64 8.73 -7.75 -11.59
CA TRP A 64 8.15 -7.46 -10.27
C TRP A 64 9.01 -6.48 -9.49
N LYS A 65 10.31 -6.78 -9.35
CA LYS A 65 11.28 -5.92 -8.66
C LYS A 65 11.38 -4.54 -9.32
N LYS A 66 11.38 -4.48 -10.66
CA LYS A 66 11.39 -3.19 -11.37
C LYS A 66 10.13 -2.37 -11.10
N MET A 67 8.96 -3.01 -11.15
CA MET A 67 7.67 -2.37 -10.87
C MET A 67 7.57 -1.87 -9.43
N LEU A 68 7.96 -2.70 -8.46
CA LEU A 68 8.01 -2.35 -7.05
C LEU A 68 9.05 -1.25 -6.78
N ARG A 69 10.19 -1.23 -7.47
CA ARG A 69 11.17 -0.15 -7.31
C ARG A 69 10.62 1.18 -7.83
N GLN A 70 10.01 1.19 -9.02
CA GLN A 70 9.49 2.41 -9.65
C GLN A 70 8.34 3.00 -8.81
N SER A 71 7.32 2.19 -8.52
CA SER A 71 6.19 2.58 -7.68
C SER A 71 6.60 2.95 -6.26
N GLY A 72 7.70 2.37 -5.75
CA GLY A 72 8.21 2.66 -4.41
C GLY A 72 8.81 4.06 -4.28
N LYS A 73 9.49 4.54 -5.33
CA LYS A 73 9.99 5.92 -5.37
C LYS A 73 8.85 6.93 -5.32
N LEU A 74 7.81 6.71 -6.12
CA LEU A 74 6.63 7.58 -6.13
C LEU A 74 5.90 7.50 -4.78
N ALA A 75 5.64 6.29 -4.27
CA ALA A 75 4.96 6.07 -3.00
C ALA A 75 5.67 6.76 -1.81
N ARG A 76 7.01 6.78 -1.82
CA ARG A 76 7.79 7.48 -0.80
C ARG A 76 7.61 8.99 -0.88
N ALA A 77 7.70 9.57 -2.08
CA ALA A 77 7.57 11.01 -2.27
C ALA A 77 6.19 11.52 -1.84
N VAL A 78 5.12 10.90 -2.36
CA VAL A 78 3.74 11.25 -1.98
C VAL A 78 3.41 10.90 -0.52
N GLY A 79 4.10 9.91 0.04
CA GLY A 79 4.01 9.53 1.45
C GLY A 79 4.50 10.64 2.37
N CYS A 80 5.67 11.22 2.10
CA CYS A 80 6.21 12.33 2.89
C CYS A 80 5.28 13.55 2.90
N LEU A 81 4.69 13.90 1.75
CA LEU A 81 3.71 14.98 1.68
C LEU A 81 2.47 14.68 2.53
N ARG A 82 1.95 13.45 2.45
CA ARG A 82 0.80 13.06 3.26
C ARG A 82 1.11 13.06 4.76
N ASP A 83 2.31 12.64 5.14
CA ASP A 83 2.74 12.63 6.54
C ASP A 83 2.79 14.07 7.08
N THR A 84 3.26 15.05 6.29
CA THR A 84 3.18 16.48 6.65
C THR A 84 1.74 16.95 6.87
N HIS A 85 0.80 16.64 5.95
CA HIS A 85 -0.60 17.03 6.15
C HIS A 85 -1.21 16.40 7.41
N VAL A 86 -0.86 15.14 7.71
CA VAL A 86 -1.31 14.47 8.94
C VAL A 86 -0.75 15.18 10.18
N LEU A 87 0.51 15.61 10.16
CA LEU A 87 1.11 16.37 11.27
C LEU A 87 0.42 17.73 11.46
N GLN A 88 0.11 18.46 10.38
CA GLN A 88 -0.64 19.72 10.44
C GLN A 88 -2.01 19.51 11.10
N ILE A 89 -2.77 18.49 10.67
CA ILE A 89 -4.06 18.12 11.29
C ILE A 89 -3.90 17.83 12.80
N TRP A 90 -2.81 17.18 13.20
CA TRP A 90 -2.55 16.90 14.61
C TRP A 90 -2.22 18.16 15.41
N ILE A 91 -1.44 19.09 14.84
CA ILE A 91 -1.17 20.38 15.49
C ILE A 91 -2.49 21.12 15.72
N ASP A 92 -3.34 21.23 14.70
CA ASP A 92 -4.62 21.93 14.81
C ASP A 92 -5.52 21.33 15.90
N ARG A 93 -5.50 20.00 16.04
CA ARG A 93 -6.28 19.27 17.06
C ARG A 93 -5.71 19.41 18.47
N LEU A 94 -4.40 19.56 18.60
CA LEU A 94 -3.71 19.59 19.89
C LEU A 94 -3.46 21.02 20.40
N ARG A 95 -3.56 22.01 19.52
CA ARG A 95 -3.37 23.43 19.84
C ARG A 95 -4.33 23.88 20.94
N ARG A 96 -3.82 24.70 21.86
CA ARG A 96 -4.62 25.43 22.86
C ARG A 96 -4.52 26.92 22.56
N ASP A 97 -5.58 27.71 22.73
CA ASP A 97 -5.48 29.14 22.42
C ASP A 97 -5.16 29.95 23.69
N PRO A 98 -4.11 30.78 23.74
CA PRO A 98 -3.02 30.96 22.75
C PRO A 98 -1.88 29.95 22.91
N ASP A 99 -1.27 29.53 21.78
CA ASP A 99 -0.16 28.58 21.73
C ASP A 99 0.89 28.97 20.68
N PRO A 100 1.89 29.78 21.07
CA PRO A 100 2.98 30.21 20.21
C PRO A 100 3.85 29.06 19.67
N LEU A 101 3.90 27.92 20.37
CA LEU A 101 4.64 26.75 19.91
C LEU A 101 3.93 26.08 18.74
N ALA A 102 2.60 25.96 18.80
CA ALA A 102 1.79 25.48 17.69
C ALA A 102 1.96 26.39 16.45
N ASP A 103 1.98 27.70 16.63
CA ASP A 103 2.20 28.66 15.54
C ASP A 103 3.59 28.47 14.89
N GLN A 104 4.64 28.32 15.71
CA GLN A 104 6.00 28.06 15.23
C GLN A 104 6.10 26.72 14.48
N LEU A 105 5.52 25.64 15.03
CA LEU A 105 5.52 24.32 14.40
C LEU A 105 4.74 24.33 13.08
N THR A 106 3.64 25.07 13.01
CA THR A 106 2.86 25.26 11.78
C THR A 106 3.71 25.91 10.69
N GLY A 107 4.45 26.97 11.04
CA GLY A 107 5.38 27.64 10.10
C GLY A 107 6.46 26.70 9.55
N ILE A 108 7.04 25.83 10.40
CA ILE A 108 8.01 24.82 9.96
C ILE A 108 7.36 23.81 9.01
N LEU A 109 6.18 23.29 9.36
CA LEU A 109 5.49 22.31 8.53
C LEU A 109 5.05 22.88 7.18
N SER A 110 4.67 24.17 7.10
CA SER A 110 4.36 24.81 5.82
C SER A 110 5.56 24.85 4.88
N ALA A 111 6.77 25.10 5.40
CA ALA A 111 8.00 25.04 4.60
C ALA A 111 8.33 23.62 4.12
N ASP A 112 8.16 22.63 5.01
CA ASP A 112 8.34 21.21 4.68
C ASP A 112 7.30 20.70 3.67
N GLU A 113 6.05 21.15 3.80
CA GLU A 113 4.97 20.84 2.88
C GLU A 113 5.32 21.26 1.46
N GLU A 114 5.77 22.50 1.27
CA GLU A 114 6.16 23.01 -0.06
C GLU A 114 7.31 22.18 -0.66
N ASN A 115 8.30 21.82 0.14
CA ASN A 115 9.40 20.96 -0.30
C ASN A 115 8.93 19.53 -0.66
N HIS A 116 8.04 18.94 0.15
CA HIS A 116 7.45 17.63 -0.11
C HIS A 116 6.52 17.64 -1.32
N ARG A 117 5.78 18.74 -1.53
CA ARG A 117 4.93 18.98 -2.69
C ARG A 117 5.76 19.01 -3.95
N ARG A 118 6.82 19.82 -3.98
CA ARG A 118 7.78 19.87 -5.10
C ARG A 118 8.40 18.50 -5.40
N LYS A 119 8.85 17.76 -4.37
CA LYS A 119 9.42 16.40 -4.53
C LYS A 119 8.38 15.41 -5.06
N SER A 120 7.12 15.51 -4.61
CA SER A 120 6.01 14.67 -5.07
C SER A 120 5.70 14.93 -6.54
N LEU A 121 5.61 16.20 -6.95
CA LEU A 121 5.41 16.59 -8.35
C LEU A 121 6.57 16.13 -9.24
N GLN A 122 7.81 16.27 -8.77
CA GLN A 122 8.98 15.76 -9.48
C GLN A 122 8.97 14.22 -9.60
N ALA A 123 8.51 13.51 -8.58
CA ALA A 123 8.40 12.05 -8.63
C ALA A 123 7.26 11.61 -9.56
N LEU A 124 6.15 12.35 -9.61
CA LEU A 124 5.05 12.15 -10.53
C LEU A 124 5.49 12.34 -11.98
N SER A 125 6.22 13.41 -12.29
CA SER A 125 6.70 13.69 -13.66
C SER A 125 7.75 12.70 -14.14
N ARG A 126 8.52 12.11 -13.22
CA ARG A 126 9.50 11.06 -13.51
C ARG A 126 8.91 9.64 -13.50
N PHE A 127 7.61 9.51 -13.23
CA PHE A 127 6.96 8.22 -13.25
C PHE A 127 6.83 7.74 -14.70
N ASP A 128 7.44 6.62 -14.99
CA ASP A 128 7.49 6.02 -16.32
C ASP A 128 6.20 5.23 -16.55
N LEU A 129 5.22 5.94 -17.11
CA LEU A 129 3.91 5.42 -17.49
C LEU A 129 4.02 4.35 -18.58
N ASP A 130 5.01 4.43 -19.47
CA ASP A 130 5.16 3.48 -20.57
C ASP A 130 5.55 2.10 -20.04
N ASN A 131 6.57 2.05 -19.16
CA ASN A 131 6.92 0.81 -18.46
C ASN A 131 5.78 0.33 -17.55
N TRP A 132 5.00 1.25 -16.96
CA TRP A 132 3.85 0.87 -16.15
C TRP A 132 2.76 0.18 -16.98
N GLU A 133 2.43 0.72 -18.16
CA GLU A 133 1.47 0.12 -19.09
C GLU A 133 1.95 -1.24 -19.62
N PHE A 134 3.25 -1.38 -19.89
CA PHE A 134 3.85 -2.68 -20.21
C PHE A 134 3.67 -3.70 -19.07
N TRP A 135 4.03 -3.33 -17.83
CA TRP A 135 3.88 -4.21 -16.68
C TRP A 135 2.43 -4.55 -16.37
N LYS A 136 1.50 -3.60 -16.59
CA LYS A 136 0.06 -3.80 -16.44
C LYS A 136 -0.45 -4.93 -17.34
N CYS A 137 0.16 -5.17 -18.51
CA CYS A 137 -0.21 -6.27 -19.39
C CYS A 137 0.48 -7.60 -19.01
N VAL A 138 1.75 -7.55 -18.60
CA VAL A 138 2.56 -8.77 -18.37
C VAL A 138 2.37 -9.35 -16.97
N LEU A 139 2.44 -8.52 -15.93
CA LEU A 139 2.44 -9.00 -14.54
C LEU A 139 1.13 -9.67 -14.11
N PRO A 140 -0.07 -9.18 -14.49
CA PRO A 140 -1.31 -9.87 -14.14
C PRO A 140 -1.45 -11.24 -14.80
N ARG A 141 -0.95 -11.43 -16.03
CA ARG A 141 -0.93 -12.75 -16.68
C ARG A 141 -0.05 -13.74 -15.94
N ARG A 142 1.11 -13.27 -15.46
CA ARG A 142 2.02 -14.07 -14.62
C ARG A 142 1.41 -14.39 -13.26
N ALA A 143 0.75 -13.41 -12.64
CA ALA A 143 0.02 -13.62 -11.40
C ALA A 143 -1.08 -14.67 -11.55
N ALA A 144 -1.85 -14.62 -12.65
CA ALA A 144 -2.89 -15.58 -12.96
C ALA A 144 -2.37 -16.99 -13.26
N SER A 145 -1.09 -17.13 -13.62
CA SER A 145 -0.44 -18.44 -13.83
C SER A 145 0.08 -19.09 -12.55
N LEU A 146 0.09 -18.35 -11.43
CA LEU A 146 0.29 -18.98 -10.12
C LEU A 146 -0.94 -19.82 -9.80
N ASP A 147 -0.71 -20.97 -9.17
CA ASP A 147 -1.77 -21.92 -8.79
C ASP A 147 -2.96 -21.18 -8.15
N PRO A 148 -4.19 -21.36 -8.65
CA PRO A 148 -5.40 -20.84 -8.03
C PRO A 148 -5.62 -21.35 -6.60
N SER A 149 -4.93 -22.44 -6.20
CA SER A 149 -4.98 -22.93 -4.83
C SER A 149 -4.36 -21.93 -3.86
N ALA A 150 -4.98 -21.76 -2.70
CA ALA A 150 -4.46 -20.91 -1.64
C ALA A 150 -3.12 -21.41 -1.06
N THR A 151 -2.66 -22.61 -1.43
CA THR A 151 -1.55 -23.33 -0.78
C THR A 151 -0.22 -22.56 -0.80
N PRO A 152 0.28 -22.02 -1.93
CA PRO A 152 1.52 -21.25 -1.93
C PRO A 152 1.44 -20.01 -1.01
N PHE A 153 0.26 -19.38 -0.94
CA PHE A 153 0.04 -18.21 -0.08
C PHE A 153 -0.13 -18.60 1.39
N ILE A 154 -0.67 -19.77 1.72
CA ILE A 154 -0.72 -20.33 3.07
C ILE A 154 0.70 -20.60 3.59
N LEU A 155 1.53 -21.28 2.79
CA LEU A 155 2.92 -21.56 3.15
C LEU A 155 3.69 -20.24 3.37
N LEU A 156 3.53 -19.29 2.44
CA LEU A 156 4.14 -17.97 2.55
C LEU A 156 3.67 -17.19 3.79
N ALA A 157 2.39 -17.30 4.16
CA ALA A 157 1.87 -16.70 5.38
C ALA A 157 2.48 -17.34 6.63
N GLY A 158 2.64 -18.67 6.63
CA GLY A 158 3.33 -19.43 7.67
C GLY A 158 4.78 -18.99 7.86
N GLU A 159 5.56 -18.95 6.77
CA GLU A 159 6.95 -18.47 6.79
C GLU A 159 7.06 -17.03 7.34
N THR A 160 6.12 -16.16 6.97
CA THR A 160 6.11 -14.77 7.45
C THR A 160 5.77 -14.69 8.94
N LEU A 161 4.92 -15.59 9.45
CA LEU A 161 4.63 -15.69 10.88
C LEU A 161 5.82 -16.24 11.67
N ASP A 162 6.51 -17.24 11.13
CA ASP A 162 7.72 -17.79 11.75
C ASP A 162 8.84 -16.74 11.81
N GLU A 163 9.01 -15.94 10.74
CA GLU A 163 9.89 -14.76 10.71
C GLU A 163 9.52 -13.79 11.85
N PHE A 164 8.23 -13.47 12.00
CA PHE A 164 7.75 -12.59 13.07
C PHE A 164 8.08 -13.12 14.47
N LEU A 165 7.75 -14.39 14.74
CA LEU A 165 7.97 -15.00 16.05
C LEU A 165 9.45 -15.06 16.42
N SER A 166 10.31 -15.32 15.43
CA SER A 166 11.77 -15.33 15.61
C SER A 166 12.32 -13.96 16.02
N HIS A 167 11.79 -12.87 15.44
CA HIS A 167 12.18 -11.50 15.78
C HIS A 167 11.50 -10.95 17.04
N HIS A 168 10.33 -11.50 17.43
CA HIS A 168 9.52 -10.97 18.53
C HIS A 168 10.25 -11.00 19.88
N SER A 169 10.88 -12.13 20.20
CA SER A 169 11.63 -12.30 21.45
C SER A 169 12.80 -11.30 21.57
N GLY A 170 13.47 -11.01 20.46
CA GLY A 170 14.55 -10.03 20.38
C GLY A 170 14.06 -8.61 20.65
N ALA A 171 13.02 -8.17 19.95
CA ALA A 171 12.51 -6.80 20.07
C ALA A 171 11.95 -6.47 21.45
N VAL A 172 11.21 -7.41 22.07
CA VAL A 172 10.67 -7.22 23.42
C VAL A 172 11.79 -7.07 24.45
N ARG A 173 12.89 -7.82 24.28
CA ARG A 173 14.03 -7.79 25.20
C ARG A 173 14.89 -6.54 25.04
N THR A 174 15.15 -6.10 23.80
CA THR A 174 16.04 -4.96 23.53
C THR A 174 15.32 -3.62 23.61
N ASN A 175 13.99 -3.62 23.45
CA ASN A 175 13.16 -2.43 23.27
C ASN A 175 13.71 -1.47 22.20
N ASP A 176 14.39 -2.02 21.20
CA ASP A 176 15.03 -1.24 20.16
C ASP A 176 14.03 -0.79 19.09
N ARG A 177 14.12 0.48 18.69
CA ARG A 177 13.24 1.09 17.69
C ARG A 177 13.36 0.38 16.34
N PHE A 178 14.56 -0.04 15.95
CA PHE A 178 14.78 -0.70 14.66
C PHE A 178 14.17 -2.10 14.66
N GLU A 179 14.34 -2.87 15.75
CA GLU A 179 13.67 -4.17 15.92
C GLU A 179 12.13 -4.05 15.88
N TRP A 180 11.56 -3.06 16.58
CA TRP A 180 10.11 -2.79 16.51
C TRP A 180 9.65 -2.38 15.11
N HIS A 181 10.48 -1.62 14.39
CA HIS A 181 10.19 -1.24 13.00
C HIS A 181 10.16 -2.46 12.08
N THR A 182 11.14 -3.36 12.23
CA THR A 182 11.22 -4.62 11.49
C THR A 182 10.01 -5.50 11.76
N LEU A 183 9.64 -5.71 13.02
CA LEU A 183 8.42 -6.46 13.39
C LEU A 183 7.16 -5.87 12.77
N ARG A 184 7.02 -4.54 12.80
CA ARG A 184 5.88 -3.85 12.16
C ARG A 184 5.84 -4.11 10.66
N ILE A 185 6.99 -4.18 9.98
CA ILE A 185 7.04 -4.52 8.54
C ILE A 185 6.60 -5.97 8.33
N ILE A 186 7.11 -6.93 9.11
CA ILE A 186 6.77 -8.35 8.97
C ILE A 186 5.27 -8.55 9.22
N LEU A 187 4.72 -7.98 10.29
CA LEU A 187 3.29 -8.07 10.60
C LEU A 187 2.42 -7.47 9.50
N LYS A 188 2.85 -6.37 8.89
CA LYS A 188 2.16 -5.79 7.72
C LYS A 188 2.19 -6.74 6.52
N ARG A 189 3.32 -7.40 6.25
CA ARG A 189 3.43 -8.38 5.17
C ARG A 189 2.47 -9.54 5.41
N PHE A 190 2.48 -10.12 6.61
CA PHE A 190 1.55 -11.19 7.01
C PHE A 190 0.10 -10.77 6.77
N ARG A 191 -0.31 -9.61 7.32
CA ARG A 191 -1.65 -9.05 7.14
C ARG A 191 -2.02 -8.91 5.66
N TYR A 192 -1.12 -8.41 4.82
CA TYR A 192 -1.43 -8.24 3.41
C TYR A 192 -1.54 -9.56 2.67
N ILE A 193 -0.74 -10.57 3.03
CA ILE A 193 -0.87 -11.92 2.45
C ILE A 193 -2.25 -12.48 2.79
N THR A 194 -2.66 -12.39 4.06
CA THR A 194 -3.94 -12.94 4.51
C THR A 194 -5.14 -12.16 3.94
N GLU A 195 -5.10 -10.84 3.96
CA GLU A 195 -6.20 -10.00 3.47
C GLU A 195 -6.38 -10.02 1.95
N ASP A 196 -5.29 -10.14 1.18
CA ASP A 196 -5.32 -10.08 -0.28
C ASP A 196 -5.45 -11.45 -0.97
N PHE A 197 -4.92 -12.53 -0.37
CA PHE A 197 -4.87 -13.86 -1.00
C PHE A 197 -5.61 -14.95 -0.23
N LEU A 198 -5.79 -14.80 1.09
CA LEU A 198 -6.45 -15.80 1.95
C LEU A 198 -7.76 -15.24 2.52
N THR A 199 -8.57 -14.59 1.68
CA THR A 199 -9.77 -13.86 2.11
C THR A 199 -10.76 -14.72 2.88
N GLU A 200 -10.95 -15.97 2.47
CA GLU A 200 -11.83 -16.93 3.15
C GLU A 200 -11.33 -17.25 4.57
N LEU A 201 -10.02 -17.49 4.74
CA LEU A 201 -9.40 -17.73 6.05
C LEU A 201 -9.35 -16.45 6.90
N ALA A 202 -9.31 -15.28 6.26
CA ALA A 202 -9.32 -13.98 6.91
C ALA A 202 -10.72 -13.47 7.26
N SER A 203 -11.79 -14.06 6.71
CA SER A 203 -13.18 -13.59 6.90
C SER A 203 -13.62 -13.55 8.36
N PRO A 204 -13.35 -14.58 9.20
CA PRO A 204 -13.70 -14.55 10.62
C PRO A 204 -13.08 -13.37 11.37
N TRP A 205 -11.86 -12.98 10.99
CA TRP A 205 -11.12 -11.87 11.59
C TRP A 205 -11.64 -10.49 11.15
N LYS A 206 -12.25 -10.41 9.96
CA LYS A 206 -12.90 -9.19 9.47
C LYS A 206 -14.23 -8.97 10.17
N GLU A 207 -14.98 -10.04 10.43
CA GLU A 207 -16.27 -9.97 11.14
C GLU A 207 -16.10 -9.70 12.64
N SER A 208 -15.04 -10.24 13.26
CA SER A 208 -14.74 -10.02 14.68
C SER A 208 -14.04 -8.68 14.99
N SER A 209 -13.74 -7.85 13.98
CA SER A 209 -13.11 -6.55 14.22
C SER A 209 -14.17 -5.55 14.72
N PRO A 210 -13.97 -4.90 15.88
CA PRO A 210 -14.91 -3.89 16.40
C PRO A 210 -15.00 -2.62 15.52
N TYR A 211 -14.26 -2.56 14.40
CA TYR A 211 -14.25 -1.46 13.44
C TYR A 211 -14.97 -1.78 12.11
N SER A 212 -15.71 -2.89 12.03
CA SER A 212 -16.44 -3.34 10.83
C SER A 212 -17.85 -2.75 10.69
N GLY A 213 -18.12 -1.62 11.34
CA GLY A 213 -19.32 -0.83 11.06
C GLY A 213 -19.21 -0.14 9.69
N PRO A 214 -20.33 0.17 9.01
CA PRO A 214 -20.29 1.02 7.83
C PRO A 214 -19.57 2.30 8.22
N VAL A 215 -18.61 2.74 7.39
CA VAL A 215 -18.03 4.08 7.50
C VAL A 215 -19.16 5.05 7.21
N GLY A 216 -19.94 5.34 8.25
CA GLY A 216 -20.99 6.32 8.24
C GLY A 216 -20.35 7.63 7.84
N ARG A 217 -20.89 8.22 6.77
CA ARG A 217 -20.92 9.68 6.66
C ARG A 217 -21.35 10.19 8.03
N ASN A 218 -20.60 11.12 8.58
CA ASN A 218 -21.16 12.01 9.56
C ASN A 218 -20.78 13.45 9.21
N PRO A 219 -21.68 14.38 9.57
CA PRO A 219 -21.96 15.64 8.87
C PRO A 219 -20.85 16.68 8.95
#